data_AF-A0A2U9CPB1-F1
#
_entry.id   AF-A0A2U9CPB1-F1
#
_cell.length_a   1.000
_cell.length_b   1.000
_cell.length_c   1.000
_cell.angle_alpha   90.00
_cell.angle_beta   90.00
_cell.angle_gamma   90.00
#
_symmetry.space_group_name_H-M   'P 1'
#
loop_
_entity.id
_entity.type
_entity.pdbx_description
1 polymer ?
#
loop_
_entity_poly.entity_id
_entity_poly.type
_entity_poly.pdbx_seq_one_letter_code
_entity_poly.pdbx_strand_id
1 'polypeptide(L)'
;MSLRTVSREALVGSITLGVVFIVGYVFGKKKSSRMSLSKSHGEGKENPLLQYVLNHSMREHPVLKNLRLRTLEDSWSIMMVSCEQSQFMVNLAKLIKTKKALEIGVYTGYNTLNIALSLPDDGVVVACDVSEEYTNIGKPFWKEAGVEQKIDLRIQPALKTLGTVIHCFS
;
A
#
# COMPACT_ATOMS: atom_id res chain seq x y z
N MET A 1 -12.93 37.71 49.73
CA MET A 1 -13.65 36.49 49.32
C MET A 1 -12.83 35.29 49.77
N SER A 2 -13.19 34.71 50.92
CA SER A 2 -12.39 33.68 51.61
C SER A 2 -12.71 32.29 51.06
N LEU A 3 -11.71 31.61 50.50
CA LEU A 3 -11.78 30.21 50.07
C LEU A 3 -11.85 29.31 51.31
N ARG A 4 -13.06 28.93 51.71
CA ARG A 4 -13.28 27.93 52.76
C ARG A 4 -12.95 26.53 52.23
N THR A 5 -11.89 25.96 52.80
CA THR A 5 -11.71 24.54 53.17
C THR A 5 -12.38 23.50 52.28
N VAL A 6 -11.68 23.04 51.24
CA VAL A 6 -11.97 21.76 50.58
C VAL A 6 -11.67 20.64 51.58
N SER A 7 -12.63 19.75 51.85
CA SER A 7 -12.40 18.62 52.78
C SER A 7 -11.32 17.67 52.22
N ARG A 8 -10.57 17.02 53.11
CA ARG A 8 -9.56 16.03 52.69
C ARG A 8 -10.22 14.89 51.90
N GLU A 9 -11.46 14.51 52.18
CA GLU A 9 -12.16 13.49 51.39
C GLU A 9 -12.48 13.97 49.97
N ALA A 10 -12.87 15.23 49.79
CA ALA A 10 -13.13 15.80 48.47
C ALA A 10 -11.83 15.91 47.63
N LEU A 11 -10.71 16.21 48.28
CA LEU A 11 -9.39 16.22 47.63
C LEU A 11 -8.95 14.79 47.24
N VAL A 12 -9.11 13.82 48.13
CA VAL A 12 -8.78 12.41 47.84
C VAL A 12 -9.69 11.82 46.77
N GLY A 13 -10.98 12.18 46.77
CA GLY A 13 -11.95 11.76 45.75
C GLY A 13 -11.64 12.33 44.36
N SER A 14 -11.23 13.59 44.28
CA SER A 14 -10.84 14.21 43.00
C SER A 14 -9.52 13.66 42.46
N ILE A 15 -8.55 13.36 43.33
CA ILE A 15 -7.29 12.71 42.94
C ILE A 15 -7.53 11.27 42.45
N THR A 16 -8.32 10.48 43.18
CA THR A 16 -8.62 9.09 42.77
C THR A 16 -9.39 9.03 41.45
N LEU A 17 -10.37 9.92 41.24
CA LEU A 17 -11.08 10.01 39.96
C LEU A 17 -10.15 10.38 38.81
N GLY A 18 -9.25 11.35 39.02
CA GLY A 18 -8.25 11.76 38.03
C GLY A 18 -7.27 10.63 37.67
N VAL A 19 -6.77 9.88 38.65
CA VAL A 19 -5.87 8.74 38.42
C VAL A 19 -6.58 7.63 37.67
N VAL A 20 -7.82 7.27 38.05
CA VAL A 20 -8.62 6.26 37.33
C VAL A 20 -8.89 6.69 35.89
N PHE A 21 -9.18 7.97 35.66
CA PHE A 21 -9.40 8.49 34.31
C PHE A 21 -8.12 8.46 33.45
N ILE A 22 -6.97 8.83 34.02
CA ILE A 22 -5.67 8.77 33.33
C ILE A 22 -5.28 7.34 33.03
N VAL A 23 -5.40 6.43 34.00
CA VAL A 23 -5.12 5.00 33.81
C VAL A 23 -6.07 4.42 32.76
N GLY A 24 -7.37 4.70 32.86
CA GLY A 24 -8.36 4.29 31.86
C GLY A 24 -8.06 4.83 30.45
N TYR A 25 -7.63 6.09 30.34
CA TYR A 25 -7.26 6.72 29.06
C TYR A 25 -5.97 6.11 28.48
N VAL A 26 -4.94 5.89 29.30
CA VAL A 26 -3.65 5.32 28.88
C VAL A 26 -3.80 3.84 28.50
N PHE A 27 -4.55 3.05 29.28
CA PHE A 27 -4.82 1.66 28.95
C PHE A 27 -5.85 1.50 27.81
N GLY A 28 -6.83 2.40 27.70
CA GLY A 28 -7.80 2.45 26.61
C GLY A 28 -7.15 2.71 25.24
N LYS A 29 -6.10 3.55 25.19
CA LYS A 29 -5.30 3.75 23.97
C LYS A 29 -4.53 2.52 23.51
N LYS A 30 -4.23 1.57 24.41
CA LYS A 30 -3.51 0.33 24.06
C LYS A 30 -4.37 -0.72 23.36
N LYS A 31 -5.69 -0.55 23.33
CA LYS A 31 -6.62 -1.48 22.68
C LYS A 31 -7.37 -0.84 21.52
N SER A 32 -6.66 -0.05 20.71
CA SER A 32 -7.01 -0.05 19.30
C SER A 32 -6.51 -1.39 18.77
N SER A 33 -7.43 -2.30 18.44
CA SER A 33 -7.10 -3.33 17.46
C SER A 33 -6.79 -2.58 16.17
N ARG A 34 -5.55 -2.09 16.06
CA ARG A 34 -4.95 -1.72 14.80
C ARG A 34 -5.12 -3.01 14.01
N MET A 35 -6.07 -3.06 13.08
CA MET A 35 -6.15 -4.17 12.16
C MET A 35 -4.73 -4.32 11.64
N SER A 36 -4.07 -5.41 11.99
CA SER A 36 -2.83 -5.79 11.34
C SER A 36 -3.26 -6.20 9.94
N LEU A 37 -3.56 -5.22 9.10
CA LEU A 37 -3.58 -5.37 7.65
C LEU A 37 -2.13 -5.32 7.23
N SER A 38 -1.40 -6.33 7.68
CA SER A 38 -0.02 -6.50 7.35
C SER A 38 0.07 -7.26 6.05
N LYS A 39 0.95 -6.80 5.17
CA LYS A 39 1.19 -7.39 3.87
C LYS A 39 1.49 -8.88 4.05
N SER A 40 1.04 -9.71 3.12
CA SER A 40 1.38 -11.14 3.09
C SER A 40 2.88 -11.43 3.15
N HIS A 41 3.71 -10.55 2.61
CA HIS A 41 5.18 -10.62 2.69
C HIS A 41 5.80 -9.80 3.85
N GLY A 42 4.97 -9.27 4.76
CA GLY A 42 5.36 -8.56 5.99
C GLY A 42 4.92 -9.31 7.25
N GLU A 43 4.31 -8.64 8.21
CA GLU A 43 3.82 -9.26 9.46
C GLU A 43 2.64 -10.24 9.23
N GLY A 44 2.03 -10.24 8.04
CA GLY A 44 0.96 -11.17 7.67
C GLY A 44 1.44 -12.57 7.31
N LYS A 45 2.76 -12.79 7.19
CA LYS A 45 3.35 -14.04 6.70
C LYS A 45 2.93 -15.27 7.52
N GLU A 46 2.86 -15.14 8.84
CA GLU A 46 2.53 -16.24 9.75
C GLU A 46 1.01 -16.40 9.98
N ASN A 47 0.17 -15.60 9.33
CA ASN A 47 -1.28 -15.68 9.49
C ASN A 47 -1.88 -16.84 8.65
N PRO A 48 -2.39 -17.92 9.27
CA PRO A 48 -2.87 -19.08 8.53
C PRO A 48 -4.10 -18.79 7.64
N LEU A 49 -4.95 -17.84 8.04
CA LEU A 49 -6.09 -17.43 7.22
C LEU A 49 -5.63 -16.65 5.99
N LEU A 50 -4.65 -15.76 6.14
CA LEU A 50 -4.08 -15.04 5.00
C LEU A 50 -3.40 -16.01 4.03
N GLN A 51 -2.63 -16.98 4.54
CA GLN A 51 -2.01 -18.01 3.70
C GLN A 51 -3.06 -18.86 2.96
N TYR A 52 -4.16 -19.22 3.62
CA TYR A 52 -5.27 -19.92 2.95
C TYR A 52 -5.83 -19.10 1.79
N VAL A 53 -6.11 -17.80 2.01
CA VAL A 53 -6.61 -16.90 0.96
C VAL A 53 -5.61 -16.82 -0.20
N LEU A 54 -4.32 -16.67 0.08
CA LEU A 54 -3.29 -16.59 -0.95
C LEU A 54 -3.21 -17.87 -1.77
N ASN A 55 -3.17 -19.03 -1.10
CA ASN A 55 -2.99 -20.33 -1.75
C ASN A 55 -4.17 -20.75 -2.63
N HIS A 56 -5.39 -20.27 -2.35
CA HIS A 56 -6.59 -20.69 -3.07
C HIS A 56 -7.14 -19.63 -4.03
N SER A 57 -6.94 -18.33 -3.73
CA SER A 57 -7.57 -17.24 -4.48
C SER A 57 -6.62 -16.50 -5.43
N MET A 58 -5.30 -16.62 -5.26
CA MET A 58 -4.35 -15.88 -6.10
C MET A 58 -4.26 -16.46 -7.52
N ARG A 59 -4.13 -15.56 -8.50
CA ARG A 59 -3.93 -15.83 -9.92
C ARG A 59 -2.80 -14.93 -10.43
N GLU A 60 -1.59 -15.18 -9.94
CA GLU A 60 -0.40 -14.39 -10.24
C GLU A 60 0.21 -14.85 -11.58
N HIS A 61 0.49 -13.89 -12.47
CA HIS A 61 1.18 -14.16 -13.73
C HIS A 61 2.63 -14.64 -13.47
N PRO A 62 3.19 -15.60 -14.24
CA PRO A 62 4.53 -16.13 -13.98
C PRO A 62 5.63 -15.05 -13.94
N VAL A 63 5.61 -14.11 -14.88
CA VAL A 63 6.58 -12.99 -14.91
C VAL A 63 6.41 -12.05 -13.72
N LEU A 64 5.17 -11.84 -13.28
CA LEU A 64 4.86 -11.01 -12.11
C LEU A 64 5.38 -11.67 -10.82
N LYS A 65 5.23 -13.00 -10.71
CA LYS A 65 5.83 -13.79 -9.63
C LYS A 65 7.35 -13.69 -9.63
N ASN A 66 8.00 -13.76 -10.79
CA ASN A 66 9.46 -13.62 -10.90
C ASN A 66 9.90 -12.23 -10.44
N LEU A 67 9.22 -11.17 -10.87
CA LEU A 67 9.48 -9.80 -10.41
C LEU A 67 9.31 -9.70 -8.89
N ARG A 68 8.24 -10.26 -8.32
CA ARG A 68 8.05 -10.27 -6.87
C ARG A 68 9.21 -10.92 -6.13
N LEU A 69 9.63 -12.12 -6.55
CA LEU A 69 10.74 -12.81 -5.91
C LEU A 69 12.01 -11.98 -5.98
N ARG A 70 12.30 -11.36 -7.13
CA ARG A 70 13.43 -10.44 -7.30
C ARG A 70 13.31 -9.19 -6.42
N THR A 71 12.12 -8.63 -6.27
CA THR A 71 11.85 -7.48 -5.40
C THR A 71 12.06 -7.85 -3.93
N LEU A 72 11.69 -9.05 -3.51
CA LEU A 72 11.85 -9.52 -2.12
C LEU A 72 13.30 -9.70 -1.69
N GLU A 73 14.24 -9.76 -2.63
CA GLU A 73 15.69 -9.75 -2.35
C GLU A 73 16.20 -8.35 -1.93
N ASP A 74 15.46 -7.28 -2.24
CA ASP A 74 15.86 -5.92 -1.90
C ASP A 74 15.62 -5.61 -0.41
N SER A 75 16.51 -4.81 0.15
CA SER A 75 16.44 -4.37 1.55
C SER A 75 15.20 -3.53 1.86
N TRP A 76 14.62 -2.86 0.85
CA TRP A 76 13.40 -2.07 0.96
C TRP A 76 12.17 -2.78 0.40
N SER A 77 12.21 -4.11 0.24
CA SER A 77 11.12 -4.92 -0.32
C SER A 77 9.76 -4.74 0.38
N ILE A 78 9.76 -4.29 1.63
CA ILE A 78 8.53 -3.92 2.37
C ILE A 78 7.73 -2.81 1.69
N MET A 79 8.35 -1.99 0.83
CA MET A 79 7.66 -0.96 0.03
C MET A 79 6.69 -1.56 -0.99
N MET A 80 7.03 -2.73 -1.55
CA MET A 80 6.19 -3.42 -2.53
C MET A 80 4.77 -3.64 -2.00
N VAL A 81 3.75 -3.40 -2.83
CA VAL A 81 2.36 -3.74 -2.51
C VAL A 81 2.22 -5.25 -2.29
N SER A 82 1.30 -5.67 -1.44
CA SER A 82 1.03 -7.09 -1.25
C SER A 82 0.33 -7.70 -2.47
N CYS A 83 0.54 -8.99 -2.70
CA CYS A 83 -0.03 -9.70 -3.85
C CYS A 83 -1.56 -9.61 -3.87
N GLU A 84 -2.19 -9.81 -2.72
CA GLU A 84 -3.64 -9.76 -2.52
C GLU A 84 -4.21 -8.36 -2.81
N GLN A 85 -3.52 -7.30 -2.39
CA GLN A 85 -3.93 -5.93 -2.69
C GLN A 85 -3.80 -5.61 -4.18
N SER A 86 -2.71 -6.02 -4.81
CA SER A 86 -2.52 -5.78 -6.25
C SER A 86 -3.52 -6.57 -7.11
N GLN A 87 -3.84 -7.82 -6.74
CA GLN A 87 -4.89 -8.58 -7.41
C GLN A 87 -6.26 -7.91 -7.26
N PHE A 88 -6.58 -7.38 -6.08
CA PHE A 88 -7.81 -6.62 -5.86
C PHE A 88 -7.87 -5.38 -6.76
N MET A 89 -6.78 -4.61 -6.88
CA MET A 89 -6.71 -3.44 -7.76
C MET A 89 -6.91 -3.81 -9.24
N VAL A 90 -6.32 -4.91 -9.70
CA VAL A 90 -6.53 -5.42 -11.06
C VAL A 90 -7.97 -5.87 -11.29
N ASN A 91 -8.60 -6.52 -10.31
CA ASN A 91 -10.01 -6.87 -10.41
C ASN A 91 -10.89 -5.62 -10.54
N LEU A 92 -10.61 -4.57 -9.76
CA LEU A 92 -11.30 -3.29 -9.88
C LEU A 92 -11.07 -2.65 -11.25
N ALA A 93 -9.83 -2.62 -11.73
CA ALA A 93 -9.49 -2.07 -13.05
C ALA A 93 -10.25 -2.78 -14.19
N LYS A 94 -10.34 -4.11 -14.12
CA LYS A 94 -11.14 -4.91 -15.07
C LYS A 94 -12.63 -4.58 -14.97
N LEU A 95 -13.17 -4.47 -13.76
CA LEU A 95 -14.60 -4.17 -13.53
C LEU A 95 -15.00 -2.80 -14.11
N ILE A 96 -14.16 -1.78 -13.91
CA ILE A 96 -14.41 -0.43 -14.45
C ILE A 96 -13.93 -0.26 -15.89
N LYS A 97 -13.44 -1.34 -16.53
CA LYS A 97 -12.92 -1.35 -17.90
C LYS A 97 -11.84 -0.28 -18.14
N THR A 98 -10.89 -0.18 -17.21
CA THR A 98 -9.79 0.77 -17.27
C THR A 98 -9.03 0.64 -18.60
N LYS A 99 -8.84 1.77 -19.28
CA LYS A 99 -7.90 1.90 -20.40
C LYS A 99 -6.65 2.69 -20.05
N LYS A 100 -6.78 3.68 -19.17
CA LYS A 100 -5.67 4.52 -18.72
C LYS A 100 -5.56 4.43 -17.21
N ALA A 101 -4.37 4.13 -16.70
CA ALA A 101 -4.06 4.16 -15.29
C ALA A 101 -2.93 5.16 -15.02
N LEU A 102 -2.98 5.81 -13.86
CA LEU A 102 -1.89 6.63 -13.34
C LEU A 102 -1.41 6.00 -12.03
N GLU A 103 -0.12 5.71 -11.96
CA GLU A 103 0.53 5.20 -10.75
C GLU A 103 1.58 6.20 -10.27
N ILE A 104 1.54 6.51 -8.97
CA ILE A 104 2.49 7.39 -8.29
C ILE A 104 3.23 6.57 -7.23
N GLY A 105 4.54 6.41 -7.42
CA GLY A 105 5.36 5.47 -6.65
C GLY A 105 5.34 4.09 -7.31
N VAL A 106 6.32 3.84 -8.17
CA VAL A 106 6.48 2.58 -8.93
C VAL A 106 7.34 1.60 -8.15
N TYR A 107 8.39 2.09 -7.49
CA TYR A 107 9.45 1.27 -6.90
C TYR A 107 9.99 0.28 -7.95
N THR A 108 9.94 -1.02 -7.69
CA THR A 108 10.36 -2.08 -8.64
C THR A 108 9.31 -2.41 -9.69
N GLY A 109 8.10 -1.84 -9.62
CA GLY A 109 7.10 -1.95 -10.68
C GLY A 109 6.22 -3.19 -10.64
N TYR A 110 6.10 -3.87 -9.50
CA TYR A 110 5.19 -5.03 -9.35
C TYR A 110 3.74 -4.65 -9.67
N ASN A 111 3.23 -3.57 -9.09
CA ASN A 111 1.85 -3.14 -9.32
C ASN A 111 1.66 -2.56 -10.74
N THR A 112 2.65 -1.81 -11.24
CA THR A 112 2.69 -1.31 -12.63
C THR A 112 2.55 -2.44 -13.63
N LEU A 113 3.35 -3.50 -13.47
CA LEU A 113 3.29 -4.69 -14.32
C LEU A 113 1.92 -5.37 -14.23
N ASN A 114 1.39 -5.55 -13.02
CA ASN A 114 0.11 -6.23 -12.82
C ASN A 114 -1.06 -5.45 -13.47
N ILE A 115 -1.08 -4.13 -13.35
CA ILE A 115 -2.07 -3.29 -14.03
C ILE A 115 -1.88 -3.39 -15.55
N ALA A 116 -0.66 -3.22 -16.07
CA ALA A 116 -0.39 -3.26 -17.51
C ALA A 116 -0.81 -4.59 -18.17
N LEU A 117 -0.60 -5.72 -17.48
CA LEU A 117 -1.08 -7.05 -17.89
C LEU A 117 -2.61 -7.16 -17.97
N SER A 118 -3.33 -6.32 -17.24
CA SER A 118 -4.80 -6.33 -17.19
C SER A 118 -5.48 -5.39 -18.18
N LEU A 119 -4.73 -4.42 -18.70
CA LEU A 119 -5.25 -3.43 -19.64
C LEU A 119 -5.41 -4.03 -21.05
N PRO A 120 -6.37 -3.51 -21.85
CA PRO A 120 -6.46 -3.85 -23.27
C PRO A 120 -5.19 -3.44 -24.04
N ASP A 121 -5.07 -3.85 -25.29
CA ASP A 121 -3.86 -3.60 -26.10
C ASP A 121 -3.59 -2.12 -26.36
N ASP A 122 -4.65 -1.30 -26.41
CA ASP A 122 -4.60 0.15 -26.50
C ASP A 122 -4.50 0.86 -25.14
N GLY A 123 -4.33 0.09 -24.06
CA GLY A 123 -4.27 0.63 -22.70
C GLY A 123 -2.89 1.14 -22.32
N VAL A 124 -2.86 2.12 -21.41
CA VAL A 124 -1.62 2.73 -20.92
C VAL A 124 -1.61 2.87 -19.40
N VAL A 125 -0.44 2.65 -18.80
CA VAL A 125 -0.11 3.00 -17.42
C VAL A 125 0.91 4.13 -17.47
N VAL A 126 0.52 5.32 -17.02
CA VAL A 126 1.48 6.41 -16.74
C VAL A 126 2.05 6.13 -15.37
N ALA A 127 3.34 5.78 -15.30
CA ALA A 127 4.00 5.34 -14.09
C ALA A 127 5.00 6.40 -13.63
N CYS A 128 4.85 6.94 -12.43
CA CYS A 128 5.68 8.04 -11.91
C CYS A 128 6.56 7.56 -10.77
N ASP A 129 7.87 7.74 -10.89
CA ASP A 129 8.81 7.53 -9.80
C ASP A 129 9.93 8.56 -9.84
N VAL A 130 10.66 8.70 -8.73
CA VAL A 130 11.87 9.54 -8.67
C VAL A 130 13.15 8.73 -8.83
N SER A 131 13.09 7.41 -8.64
CA SER A 131 14.24 6.52 -8.68
C SER A 131 14.29 5.72 -9.96
N GLU A 132 15.28 6.01 -10.80
CA GLU A 132 15.62 5.15 -11.94
C GLU A 132 16.21 3.80 -11.47
N GLU A 133 16.98 3.82 -10.38
CA GLU A 133 17.62 2.62 -9.82
C GLU A 133 16.62 1.50 -9.53
N TYR A 134 15.54 1.80 -8.81
CA TYR A 134 14.53 0.79 -8.48
C TYR A 134 13.71 0.37 -9.69
N THR A 135 13.33 1.32 -10.55
CA THR A 135 12.49 1.01 -11.71
C THR A 135 13.25 0.18 -12.75
N ASN A 136 14.57 0.29 -12.82
CA ASN A 136 15.42 -0.58 -13.64
C ASN A 136 15.36 -2.06 -13.25
N ILE A 137 14.97 -2.39 -12.02
CA ILE A 137 14.72 -3.78 -11.60
C ILE A 137 13.49 -4.34 -12.33
N GLY A 138 12.45 -3.53 -12.52
CA GLY A 138 11.18 -3.93 -13.13
C GLY A 138 11.18 -3.98 -14.66
N LYS A 139 11.91 -3.06 -15.33
CA LYS A 139 11.93 -2.93 -16.79
C LYS A 139 12.15 -4.25 -17.55
N PRO A 140 13.11 -5.13 -17.19
CA PRO A 140 13.28 -6.41 -17.87
C PRO A 140 12.04 -7.31 -17.82
N PHE A 141 11.31 -7.29 -16.71
CA PHE A 141 10.09 -8.09 -16.53
C PHE A 141 8.91 -7.52 -17.31
N TRP A 142 8.83 -6.19 -17.46
CA TRP A 142 7.82 -5.56 -18.33
C TRP A 142 7.98 -5.97 -19.79
N LYS A 143 9.25 -6.05 -20.24
CA LYS A 143 9.61 -6.54 -21.56
C LYS A 143 9.34 -8.04 -21.70
N GLU A 144 9.75 -8.86 -20.73
CA GLU A 144 9.49 -10.31 -20.69
C GLU A 144 7.99 -10.62 -20.76
N ALA A 145 7.17 -9.82 -20.08
CA ALA A 145 5.71 -9.93 -20.11
C ALA A 145 5.06 -9.39 -21.39
N GLY A 146 5.81 -8.74 -22.28
CA GLY A 146 5.29 -8.17 -23.53
C GLY A 146 4.35 -6.97 -23.34
N VAL A 147 4.50 -6.22 -22.25
CA VAL A 147 3.64 -5.06 -21.92
C VAL A 147 4.41 -3.76 -21.73
N GLU A 148 5.71 -3.73 -22.03
CA GLU A 148 6.55 -2.53 -21.94
C GLU A 148 5.95 -1.35 -22.70
N GLN A 149 5.37 -1.59 -23.87
CA GLN A 149 4.69 -0.57 -24.69
C GLN A 149 3.45 0.05 -24.03
N LYS A 150 2.86 -0.63 -23.03
CA LYS A 150 1.72 -0.11 -22.26
C LYS A 150 2.18 0.74 -21.07
N ILE A 151 3.49 0.83 -20.80
CA ILE A 151 4.02 1.50 -19.60
C ILE A 151 4.78 2.75 -20.01
N ASP A 152 4.20 3.91 -19.70
CA ASP A 152 4.82 5.22 -19.86
C ASP A 152 5.48 5.64 -18.54
N LEU A 153 6.72 5.20 -18.33
CA LEU A 153 7.49 5.50 -17.14
C LEU A 153 8.11 6.90 -17.18
N ARG A 154 7.84 7.72 -16.17
CA ARG A 154 8.34 9.08 -15.99
C ARG A 154 9.20 9.17 -14.73
N ILE A 155 10.52 9.28 -14.90
CA ILE A 155 11.47 9.48 -13.80
C ILE A 155 11.60 10.97 -13.48
N GLN A 156 10.77 11.44 -12.54
CA GLN A 156 10.70 12.82 -12.08
C GLN A 156 9.74 12.95 -10.89
N PRO A 157 9.75 14.08 -10.15
CA PRO A 157 8.71 14.35 -9.16
C PRO A 157 7.31 14.26 -9.79
N ALA A 158 6.41 13.47 -9.18
CA ALA A 158 5.08 13.19 -9.73
C ALA A 158 4.26 14.45 -10.00
N LEU A 159 4.46 15.53 -9.24
CA LEU A 159 3.83 16.83 -9.48
C LEU A 159 4.10 17.38 -10.89
N LYS A 160 5.31 17.16 -11.44
CA LYS A 160 5.62 17.56 -12.82
C LYS A 160 4.82 16.75 -13.83
N THR A 161 4.70 15.44 -13.62
CA THR A 161 3.91 14.57 -14.50
C THR A 161 2.43 14.95 -14.44
N LEU A 162 1.88 15.14 -13.24
CA LEU A 162 0.50 15.55 -13.02
C LEU A 162 0.15 16.83 -13.77
N GLY A 163 1.01 17.85 -13.73
CA GLY A 163 0.79 19.10 -14.47
C GLY A 163 0.67 18.92 -16.00
N THR A 164 1.15 17.80 -16.55
CA THR A 164 1.05 17.49 -17.98
C THR A 164 -0.08 16.53 -18.34
N VAL A 165 -0.42 15.58 -17.45
CA VAL A 165 -1.34 14.48 -17.79
C VAL A 165 -2.76 14.66 -17.27
N ILE A 166 -3.02 15.58 -16.34
CA ILE A 166 -4.37 15.80 -15.76
C ILE A 166 -5.42 16.06 -16.84
N HIS A 167 -5.07 16.76 -17.92
CA HIS A 167 -5.99 17.02 -19.03
C HIS A 167 -6.22 15.81 -19.97
N CYS A 168 -5.43 14.74 -19.83
CA CYS A 168 -5.50 13.54 -20.69
C CYS A 168 -6.34 12.40 -20.10
N PHE A 169 -6.81 12.53 -18.85
CA PHE A 169 -7.63 11.55 -18.13
C PHE A 169 -9.11 11.96 -18.00
N SER A 170 -9.49 13.13 -18.53
CA SER A 170 -10.87 13.57 -18.74
C SER A 170 -11.46 12.96 -20.01
#